data_AF-A0A4Q6EX87-F1
#
_entry.id   AF-A0A4Q6EX87-F1
#
_cell.length_a   1.000
_cell.length_b   1.000
_cell.length_c   1.000
_cell.angle_alpha   90.00
_cell.angle_beta   90.00
_cell.angle_gamma   90.00
#
_symmetry.space_group_name_H-M   'P 1'
#
loop_
_entity.id
_entity.type
_entity.pdbx_description
1 polymer ?
#
loop_
_entity_poly.entity_id
_entity_poly.type
_entity_poly.pdbx_seq_one_letter_code
_entity_poly.pdbx_strand_id
1 'polypeptide(L)'
;MASLARVKLVGEDPELDRVEAVASAFALPLQRFADLEDACESQEMDPSDIFVLGPSLYFQSHLNQIQRLENRPAVVLAAGARLPNLAKIMIPRLVYSDWTDEEINWELQLSAEYHRRQKRLDALRDHHKRAWSVESNPAIQLVTSLMRKCTAAEEYRDLLSAVLALRTVVEFHDASLLILNGDGTVAEGWHCPKEQRDRLEHLKIAEPSLPTTLAKLPEGEVTLFSSSVNGPGGGDWERFTTHPWSFGIAIRFSLGQGPKGTKGVRSAVLVLYRRELVPFVERDYWLLEMTYGPLALALEKVVMLKAIGSASKEWRSTFDGISEPLTVIDSSYQIV
;
A
#
# COMPACT_ATOMS: atom_id res chain seq x y z
N MET A 1 -26.32 4.99 6.42
CA MET A 1 -27.00 6.29 6.28
C MET A 1 -25.92 7.33 6.01
N ALA A 2 -25.89 7.93 4.82
CA ALA A 2 -24.96 9.02 4.55
C ALA A 2 -25.30 10.17 5.52
N SER A 3 -24.34 10.69 6.29
CA SER A 3 -24.62 11.90 7.07
C SER A 3 -25.11 12.96 6.10
N LEU A 4 -26.17 13.70 6.43
CA LEU A 4 -26.65 14.80 5.60
C LEU A 4 -25.76 16.03 5.90
N ALA A 5 -25.46 16.82 4.88
CA ALA A 5 -24.71 18.06 5.08
C ALA A 5 -25.60 19.10 5.74
N ARG A 6 -25.02 19.92 6.62
CA ARG A 6 -25.75 21.00 7.28
C ARG A 6 -25.68 22.25 6.41
N VAL A 7 -26.83 22.84 6.14
CA VAL A 7 -26.98 24.06 5.35
C VAL A 7 -27.04 25.24 6.33
N LYS A 8 -26.11 26.17 6.18
CA LYS A 8 -26.07 27.44 6.90
C LYS A 8 -26.45 28.56 5.94
N LEU A 9 -27.65 29.11 6.10
CA LEU A 9 -28.08 30.27 5.34
C LEU A 9 -27.61 31.53 6.05
N VAL A 10 -26.95 32.42 5.33
CA VAL A 10 -26.39 33.64 5.91
C VAL A 10 -26.92 34.85 5.15
N GLY A 11 -27.66 35.70 5.86
CA GLY A 11 -28.23 36.95 5.36
C GLY A 11 -29.77 36.97 5.31
N GLU A 12 -30.28 38.12 4.89
CA GLU A 12 -31.72 38.43 4.83
C GLU A 12 -32.25 38.55 3.40
N ASP A 13 -31.45 38.16 2.41
CA ASP A 13 -31.86 38.22 1.00
C ASP A 13 -33.06 37.28 0.72
N PRO A 14 -34.07 37.72 -0.06
CA PRO A 14 -35.28 36.94 -0.34
C PRO A 14 -34.98 35.65 -1.11
N GLU A 15 -33.87 35.59 -1.85
CA GLU A 15 -33.41 34.37 -2.51
C GLU A 15 -33.11 33.24 -1.51
N LEU A 16 -32.73 33.56 -0.27
CA LEU A 16 -32.46 32.57 0.77
C LEU A 16 -33.74 31.96 1.34
N ASP A 17 -34.86 32.70 1.35
CA ASP A 17 -36.15 32.19 1.84
C ASP A 17 -36.62 31.00 1.01
N ARG A 18 -36.33 31.02 -0.30
CA ARG A 18 -36.61 29.90 -1.18
C ARG A 18 -35.72 28.69 -0.88
N VAL A 19 -34.43 28.91 -0.65
CA VAL A 19 -33.49 27.83 -0.28
C VAL A 19 -33.86 27.21 1.07
N GLU A 20 -34.30 28.02 2.03
CA GLU A 20 -34.81 27.59 3.33
C GLU A 20 -36.02 26.67 3.21
N ALA A 21 -37.00 27.07 2.41
CA ALA A 21 -38.21 26.28 2.17
C ALA A 21 -37.86 24.91 1.55
N VAL A 22 -36.98 24.89 0.56
CA VAL A 22 -36.52 23.65 -0.11
C VAL A 22 -35.73 22.77 0.86
N ALA A 23 -34.74 23.33 1.55
CA ALA A 23 -33.92 22.56 2.50
C ALA A 23 -34.78 21.90 3.59
N SER A 24 -35.79 22.62 4.08
CA SER A 24 -36.77 22.11 5.05
C SER A 24 -37.64 20.98 4.46
N ALA A 25 -38.12 21.12 3.22
CA ALA A 25 -38.94 20.13 2.55
C ALA A 25 -38.20 18.80 2.30
N PHE A 26 -36.89 18.86 2.05
CA PHE A 26 -36.04 17.69 1.85
C PHE A 26 -35.34 17.20 3.13
N ALA A 27 -35.76 17.70 4.31
CA ALA A 27 -35.22 17.32 5.62
C ALA A 27 -33.69 17.48 5.75
N LEU A 28 -33.12 18.48 5.07
CA LEU A 28 -31.71 18.84 5.23
C LEU A 28 -31.53 19.59 6.57
N PRO A 29 -30.52 19.25 7.39
CA PRO A 29 -30.23 20.00 8.60
C PRO A 29 -29.91 21.46 8.27
N LEU A 30 -30.71 22.40 8.77
CA LEU A 30 -30.67 23.81 8.41
C LEU A 30 -30.43 24.69 9.65
N GLN A 31 -29.61 25.73 9.49
CA GLN A 31 -29.50 26.85 10.43
C GLN A 31 -29.47 28.16 9.64
N ARG A 32 -30.19 29.18 10.12
CA ARG A 32 -30.20 30.52 9.53
C ARG A 32 -29.50 31.51 10.45
N PHE A 33 -28.66 32.36 9.87
CA PHE A 33 -27.87 33.38 10.55
C PHE A 33 -28.10 34.73 9.88
N ALA A 34 -28.25 35.77 10.70
CA ALA A 34 -28.41 37.14 10.21
C ALA A 34 -27.06 37.70 9.73
N ASP A 35 -25.98 37.41 10.46
CA ASP A 35 -24.63 37.84 10.13
C ASP A 35 -23.68 36.66 9.90
N LEU A 36 -22.55 36.98 9.27
CA LEU A 36 -21.53 36.01 8.90
C LEU A 36 -20.65 35.58 10.08
N GLU A 37 -20.52 36.44 11.09
CA GLU A 37 -19.66 36.18 12.25
C GLU A 37 -20.24 35.04 13.08
N ASP A 38 -21.52 35.11 13.43
CA ASP A 38 -22.26 34.06 14.14
C ASP A 38 -22.28 32.73 13.34
N ALA A 39 -22.42 32.84 12.01
CA ALA A 39 -22.40 31.68 11.13
C ALA A 39 -21.04 30.95 11.16
N CYS A 40 -19.95 31.71 11.26
CA CYS A 40 -18.58 31.19 11.37
C CYS A 40 -18.30 30.60 12.76
N GLU A 41 -18.75 31.26 13.84
CA GLU A 41 -18.52 30.82 15.23
C GLU A 41 -19.28 29.52 15.56
N SER A 42 -20.45 29.32 14.98
CA SER A 42 -21.26 28.11 15.14
C SER A 42 -20.70 26.87 14.42
N GLN A 43 -19.44 26.89 13.96
CA GLN A 43 -18.84 25.75 13.27
C GLN A 43 -18.50 24.63 14.27
N GLU A 44 -19.09 23.46 14.05
CA GLU A 44 -18.82 22.26 14.85
C GLU A 44 -17.75 21.37 14.19
N MET A 45 -17.12 20.49 14.98
CA MET A 45 -15.97 19.69 14.56
C MET A 45 -16.26 18.67 13.43
N ASP A 46 -17.50 18.18 13.25
CA ASP A 46 -17.85 17.37 12.06
C ASP A 46 -19.38 17.22 11.85
N PRO A 47 -19.99 18.17 11.12
CA PRO A 47 -20.65 17.80 9.86
C PRO A 47 -20.13 18.64 8.68
N SER A 48 -20.31 18.12 7.45
CA SER A 48 -19.97 18.87 6.24
C SER A 48 -20.92 20.08 6.11
N ASP A 49 -20.43 21.27 6.48
CA ASP A 49 -21.20 22.51 6.40
C ASP A 49 -21.18 23.08 4.97
N ILE A 50 -22.35 23.55 4.53
CA ILE A 50 -22.53 24.35 3.32
C ILE A 50 -22.98 25.73 3.75
N PHE A 51 -22.19 26.76 3.43
CA PHE A 51 -22.58 28.15 3.59
C PHE A 51 -23.29 28.59 2.32
N VAL A 52 -24.57 28.94 2.44
CA VAL A 52 -25.32 29.58 1.37
C VAL A 52 -25.42 31.06 1.70
N LEU A 53 -24.73 31.88 0.92
CA LEU A 53 -24.72 33.32 1.09
C LEU A 53 -25.82 33.94 0.25
N GLY A 54 -26.47 34.95 0.81
CA GLY A 54 -27.31 35.85 0.03
C GLY A 54 -26.46 36.83 -0.79
N PRO A 55 -26.98 37.39 -1.90
CA PRO A 55 -26.25 38.34 -2.74
C PRO A 55 -25.73 39.57 -1.98
N SER A 56 -26.46 40.05 -0.98
CA SER A 56 -26.05 41.22 -0.19
C SER A 56 -24.78 40.99 0.64
N LEU A 57 -24.48 39.73 0.98
CA LEU A 57 -23.30 39.35 1.75
C LEU A 57 -22.17 38.78 0.88
N TYR A 58 -22.31 38.85 -0.44
CA TYR A 58 -21.30 38.37 -1.38
C TYR A 58 -20.18 39.40 -1.60
N PHE A 59 -19.19 39.42 -0.70
CA PHE A 59 -17.98 40.26 -0.84
C PHE A 59 -16.69 39.47 -0.63
N GLN A 60 -15.59 39.95 -1.23
CA GLN A 60 -14.28 39.32 -1.10
C GLN A 60 -13.80 39.22 0.35
N SER A 61 -14.12 40.22 1.19
CA SER A 61 -13.83 40.19 2.64
C SER A 61 -14.48 38.99 3.33
N HIS A 62 -15.76 38.75 3.06
CA HIS A 62 -16.55 37.65 3.60
C HIS A 62 -16.03 36.30 3.13
N LEU A 63 -15.70 36.17 1.83
CA LEU A 63 -15.09 34.96 1.29
C LEU A 63 -13.75 34.64 1.95
N ASN A 64 -12.90 35.65 2.13
CA ASN A 64 -11.62 35.48 2.80
C ASN A 64 -11.80 35.05 4.26
N GLN A 65 -12.83 35.54 4.95
CA GLN A 65 -13.15 35.15 6.31
C GLN A 65 -13.57 33.67 6.39
N ILE A 66 -14.48 33.23 5.50
CA ILE A 66 -14.89 31.83 5.42
C ILE A 66 -13.71 30.91 5.06
N GLN A 67 -12.80 31.35 4.19
CA GLN A 67 -11.61 30.58 3.80
C GLN A 67 -10.57 30.43 4.91
N ARG A 68 -10.60 31.28 5.94
CA ARG A 68 -9.71 31.19 7.12
C ARG A 68 -10.18 30.18 8.15
N LEU A 69 -11.41 29.67 8.04
CA LEU A 69 -11.92 28.63 8.92
C LEU A 69 -11.05 27.38 8.85
N GLU A 70 -10.84 26.74 10.01
CA GLU A 70 -10.03 25.52 10.14
C GLU A 70 -10.57 24.40 9.24
N ASN A 71 -11.90 24.26 9.19
CA ASN A 71 -12.62 23.41 8.25
C ASN A 71 -13.23 24.25 7.13
N ARG A 72 -12.52 24.43 6.02
CA ARG A 72 -12.98 25.23 4.86
C ARG A 72 -14.30 24.69 4.29
N PRO A 73 -15.45 25.33 4.54
CA PRO A 73 -16.73 24.78 4.14
C PRO A 73 -16.99 24.96 2.64
N ALA A 74 -18.02 24.28 2.12
CA ALA A 74 -18.55 24.62 0.80
C ALA A 74 -19.21 26.00 0.84
N VAL A 75 -18.94 26.85 -0.14
CA VAL A 75 -19.62 28.14 -0.31
C VAL A 75 -20.47 28.08 -1.56
N VAL A 76 -21.75 28.39 -1.39
CA VAL A 76 -22.76 28.49 -2.44
C VAL A 76 -23.36 29.90 -2.36
N LEU A 77 -23.69 30.47 -3.51
CA LEU A 77 -24.38 31.76 -3.59
C LEU A 77 -25.81 31.54 -4.05
N ALA A 78 -26.79 31.96 -3.24
CA ALA A 78 -28.15 32.13 -3.72
C ALA A 78 -28.20 33.40 -4.58
N ALA A 79 -28.65 33.31 -5.82
CA ALA A 79 -28.54 34.36 -6.81
C ALA A 79 -29.87 34.63 -7.51
N GLY A 80 -30.19 35.91 -7.71
CA GLY A 80 -31.27 36.34 -8.58
C GLY A 80 -30.90 36.30 -10.08
N ALA A 81 -31.84 36.73 -10.92
CA ALA A 81 -31.71 36.73 -12.39
C ALA A 81 -30.50 37.51 -12.95
N ARG A 82 -29.87 38.38 -12.16
CA ARG A 82 -28.66 39.14 -12.55
C ARG A 82 -27.56 38.94 -11.52
N LEU A 83 -26.52 38.23 -11.93
CA LEU A 83 -25.35 37.98 -11.11
C LEU A 83 -24.10 38.66 -11.68
N PRO A 84 -23.32 39.42 -10.87
CA PRO A 84 -22.06 40.03 -11.32
C PRO A 84 -21.08 38.98 -11.86
N ASN A 85 -20.29 39.34 -12.89
CA ASN A 85 -19.27 38.43 -13.44
C ASN A 85 -18.20 38.06 -12.40
N LEU A 86 -17.85 39.00 -11.51
CA LEU A 86 -16.92 38.73 -10.41
C LEU A 86 -17.48 37.66 -9.46
N ALA A 87 -18.80 37.61 -9.27
CA ALA A 87 -19.44 36.59 -8.45
C ALA A 87 -19.32 35.19 -9.01
N LYS A 88 -19.49 35.06 -10.32
CA LYS A 88 -19.31 33.80 -11.04
C LYS A 88 -17.87 33.27 -10.99
N ILE A 89 -16.89 34.17 -10.87
CA ILE A 89 -15.47 33.79 -10.83
C ILE A 89 -15.08 33.29 -9.44
N MET A 90 -15.53 33.95 -8.37
CA MET A 90 -15.04 33.63 -7.02
C MET A 90 -15.88 32.56 -6.31
N ILE A 91 -17.16 32.40 -6.64
CA ILE A 91 -17.99 31.30 -6.15
C ILE A 91 -18.37 30.41 -7.33
N PRO A 92 -17.85 29.17 -7.39
CA PRO A 92 -18.13 28.26 -8.50
C PRO A 92 -19.52 27.61 -8.44
N ARG A 93 -20.21 27.69 -7.29
CA ARG A 93 -21.49 27.00 -7.01
C ARG A 93 -22.60 28.00 -6.74
N LEU A 94 -23.64 27.98 -7.58
CA LEU A 94 -24.70 28.98 -7.60
C LEU A 94 -26.06 28.29 -7.53
N VAL A 95 -26.98 28.87 -6.76
CA VAL A 95 -28.40 28.49 -6.73
C VAL A 95 -29.17 29.66 -7.30
N TYR A 96 -29.92 29.46 -8.38
CA TYR A 96 -30.67 30.55 -9.00
C TYR A 96 -32.11 30.61 -8.53
N SER A 97 -32.64 31.82 -8.46
CA SER A 97 -34.02 32.12 -8.05
C SER A 97 -35.09 31.49 -8.94
N ASP A 98 -34.76 31.11 -10.18
CA ASP A 98 -35.67 30.54 -11.17
C ASP A 98 -35.59 29.01 -11.30
N TRP A 99 -34.67 28.37 -10.58
CA TRP A 99 -34.56 26.91 -10.53
C TRP A 99 -35.76 26.26 -9.86
N THR A 100 -36.03 25.01 -10.17
CA THR A 100 -37.01 24.16 -9.49
C THR A 100 -36.50 23.71 -8.12
N ASP A 101 -37.40 23.31 -7.23
CA ASP A 101 -37.04 22.87 -5.88
C ASP A 101 -36.14 21.62 -5.89
N GLU A 102 -36.33 20.74 -6.90
CA GLU A 102 -35.47 19.58 -7.12
C GLU A 102 -34.05 19.98 -7.55
N GLU A 103 -33.90 20.98 -8.42
CA GLU A 103 -32.60 21.51 -8.86
C GLU A 103 -31.85 22.20 -7.72
N ILE A 104 -32.57 22.96 -6.89
CA ILE A 104 -32.01 23.60 -5.69
C ILE A 104 -31.47 22.54 -4.72
N ASN A 105 -32.29 21.52 -4.41
CA ASN A 105 -31.86 20.42 -3.54
C ASN A 105 -30.68 19.64 -4.15
N TRP A 106 -30.72 19.36 -5.45
CA TRP A 106 -29.65 18.67 -6.15
C TRP A 106 -28.31 19.40 -6.04
N GLU A 107 -28.29 20.73 -6.21
CA GLU A 107 -27.05 21.51 -6.12
C GLU A 107 -26.50 21.59 -4.69
N LEU A 108 -27.37 21.66 -3.67
CA LEU A 108 -26.96 21.59 -2.27
C LEU A 108 -26.32 20.22 -1.95
N GLN A 109 -26.93 19.13 -2.40
CA GLN A 109 -26.38 17.78 -2.24
C GLN A 109 -25.06 17.61 -2.99
N LEU A 110 -24.99 18.09 -4.24
CA LEU A 110 -23.77 18.04 -5.04
C LEU A 110 -22.63 18.85 -4.40
N SER A 111 -22.95 20.01 -3.81
CA SER A 111 -21.99 20.85 -3.08
C SER A 111 -21.46 20.15 -1.83
N ALA A 112 -22.34 19.46 -1.07
CA ALA A 112 -21.93 18.62 0.05
C ALA A 112 -20.96 17.51 -0.38
N GLU A 113 -21.33 16.77 -1.41
CA GLU A 113 -20.55 15.65 -1.92
C GLU A 113 -19.19 16.11 -2.44
N TYR A 114 -19.17 17.22 -3.18
CA TYR A 114 -17.94 17.82 -3.68
C TYR A 114 -17.02 18.25 -2.52
N HIS A 115 -17.55 18.92 -1.50
CA HIS A 115 -16.77 19.28 -0.32
C HIS A 115 -16.22 18.05 0.42
N ARG A 116 -17.03 17.00 0.61
CA ARG A 116 -16.55 15.74 1.21
C ARG A 116 -15.44 15.12 0.37
N ARG A 117 -15.58 15.12 -0.95
CA ARG A 117 -14.56 14.61 -1.87
C ARG A 117 -13.30 15.46 -1.79
N GLN A 118 -13.42 16.77 -1.73
CA GLN A 118 -12.31 17.71 -1.58
C GLN A 118 -11.59 17.51 -0.24
N LYS A 119 -12.32 17.43 0.89
CA LYS A 119 -11.76 17.12 2.23
C LYS A 119 -11.06 15.75 2.24
N ARG A 120 -11.62 14.74 1.57
CA ARG A 120 -10.96 13.43 1.38
C ARG A 120 -9.70 13.56 0.53
N LEU A 121 -9.73 14.30 -0.56
CA LEU A 121 -8.57 14.52 -1.43
C LEU A 121 -7.47 15.34 -0.73
N ASP A 122 -7.84 16.35 0.05
CA ASP A 122 -6.90 17.16 0.82
C ASP A 122 -6.35 16.38 2.00
N ALA A 123 -7.16 15.54 2.67
CA ALA A 123 -6.67 14.57 3.64
C ALA A 123 -5.74 13.52 3.00
N LEU A 124 -6.02 13.07 1.77
CA LEU A 124 -5.14 12.19 1.00
C LEU A 124 -3.87 12.92 0.54
N ARG A 125 -3.94 14.20 0.21
CA ARG A 125 -2.78 15.05 -0.15
C ARG A 125 -1.93 15.38 1.07
N ASP A 126 -2.53 15.63 2.22
CA ASP A 126 -1.83 15.84 3.48
C ASP A 126 -1.26 14.52 4.01
N HIS A 127 -1.98 13.41 3.82
CA HIS A 127 -1.43 12.06 4.00
C HIS A 127 -0.25 11.86 3.04
N HIS A 128 -0.34 12.26 1.76
CA HIS A 128 0.75 12.16 0.79
C HIS A 128 1.95 13.06 1.15
N LYS A 129 1.72 14.29 1.66
CA LYS A 129 2.76 15.22 2.12
C LYS A 129 3.43 14.75 3.41
N ARG A 130 2.67 14.21 4.36
CA ARG A 130 3.19 13.59 5.61
C ARG A 130 3.83 12.22 5.34
N ALA A 131 3.37 11.49 4.32
CA ALA A 131 3.86 10.17 3.94
C ALA A 131 5.24 10.18 3.30
N TRP A 132 5.75 11.32 2.82
CA TRP A 132 7.10 11.43 2.21
C TRP A 132 8.19 11.92 3.17
N SER A 133 7.87 12.12 4.45
CA SER A 133 8.86 12.34 5.50
C SER A 133 9.48 11.01 5.93
N VAL A 134 10.78 10.84 5.66
CA VAL A 134 11.57 9.65 6.02
C VAL A 134 11.64 9.44 7.54
N GLU A 135 11.51 10.53 8.31
CA GLU A 135 11.64 10.51 9.78
C GLU A 135 10.33 10.17 10.49
N SER A 136 9.16 10.43 9.87
CA SER A 136 7.85 10.26 10.51
C SER A 136 6.98 9.14 9.95
N ASN A 137 7.40 8.46 8.86
CA ASN A 137 6.62 7.38 8.25
C ASN A 137 7.21 5.99 8.61
N PRO A 138 6.54 5.22 9.50
CA PRO A 138 7.01 3.89 9.89
C PRO A 138 7.07 2.91 8.70
N ALA A 139 6.27 3.10 7.64
CA ALA A 139 6.34 2.27 6.44
C ALA A 139 7.57 2.60 5.56
N ILE A 140 7.98 3.87 5.47
CA ILE A 140 9.25 4.23 4.79
C ILE A 140 10.44 3.74 5.59
N GLN A 141 10.42 3.90 6.92
CA GLN A 141 11.48 3.36 7.77
C GLN A 141 11.58 1.84 7.65
N LEU A 142 10.43 1.14 7.60
CA LEU A 142 10.35 -0.29 7.37
C LEU A 142 10.93 -0.69 6.01
N VAL A 143 10.49 -0.07 4.91
CA VAL A 143 11.01 -0.38 3.56
C VAL A 143 12.49 -0.01 3.44
N THR A 144 12.93 1.13 3.99
CA THR A 144 14.33 1.56 3.98
C THR A 144 15.21 0.63 4.83
N SER A 145 14.73 0.23 6.01
CA SER A 145 15.42 -0.75 6.86
C SER A 145 15.50 -2.11 6.18
N LEU A 146 14.40 -2.56 5.56
CA LEU A 146 14.35 -3.80 4.80
C LEU A 146 15.34 -3.74 3.64
N MET A 147 15.33 -2.67 2.85
CA MET A 147 16.27 -2.43 1.76
C MET A 147 17.72 -2.49 2.25
N ARG A 148 18.06 -1.81 3.34
CA ARG A 148 19.43 -1.85 3.90
C ARG A 148 19.85 -3.28 4.27
N LYS A 149 18.97 -4.05 4.92
CA LYS A 149 19.24 -5.45 5.27
C LYS A 149 19.35 -6.34 4.02
N CYS A 150 18.49 -6.12 3.03
CA CYS A 150 18.50 -6.82 1.75
C CYS A 150 19.78 -6.53 0.94
N THR A 151 20.26 -5.29 0.94
CA THR A 151 21.52 -4.91 0.29
C THR A 151 22.72 -5.59 0.96
N ALA A 152 22.68 -5.80 2.28
CA ALA A 152 23.74 -6.48 3.02
C ALA A 152 23.67 -8.02 2.93
N ALA A 153 22.58 -8.59 2.42
CA ALA A 153 22.40 -10.04 2.36
C ALA A 153 23.37 -10.72 1.37
N GLU A 154 23.96 -11.83 1.79
CA GLU A 154 24.84 -12.67 0.97
C GLU A 154 24.27 -14.08 0.79
N GLU A 155 23.44 -14.54 1.73
CA GLU A 155 22.77 -15.83 1.71
C GLU A 155 21.24 -15.68 1.82
N TYR A 156 20.47 -16.72 1.43
CA TYR A 156 19.00 -16.70 1.53
C TYR A 156 18.51 -16.58 2.98
N ARG A 157 19.28 -17.10 3.95
CA ARG A 157 18.97 -16.93 5.37
C ARG A 157 18.97 -15.45 5.79
N ASP A 158 19.86 -14.64 5.20
CA ASP A 158 19.99 -13.22 5.54
C ASP A 158 18.77 -12.44 5.02
N LEU A 159 18.24 -12.86 3.86
CA LEU A 159 17.00 -12.32 3.32
C LEU A 159 15.80 -12.67 4.20
N LEU A 160 15.71 -13.91 4.70
CA LEU A 160 14.66 -14.27 5.65
C LEU A 160 14.78 -13.43 6.94
N SER A 161 16.00 -13.23 7.46
CA SER A 161 16.26 -12.32 8.59
C SER A 161 15.83 -10.88 8.31
N ALA A 162 16.06 -10.38 7.09
CA ALA A 162 15.59 -9.07 6.67
C ALA A 162 14.06 -8.96 6.74
N VAL A 163 13.36 -9.98 6.24
CA VAL A 163 11.89 -10.08 6.29
C VAL A 163 11.36 -10.13 7.72
N LEU A 164 12.10 -10.68 8.69
CA LEU A 164 11.67 -10.67 10.10
C LEU A 164 11.53 -9.25 10.67
N ALA A 165 12.16 -8.23 10.07
CA ALA A 165 11.91 -6.83 10.45
C ALA A 165 10.44 -6.42 10.25
N LEU A 166 9.73 -7.07 9.32
CA LEU A 166 8.31 -6.83 9.06
C LEU A 166 7.42 -7.19 10.24
N ARG A 167 7.89 -8.02 11.20
CA ARG A 167 7.14 -8.36 12.42
C ARG A 167 6.71 -7.15 13.25
N THR A 168 7.42 -6.03 13.10
CA THR A 168 7.09 -4.77 13.79
C THR A 168 5.82 -4.11 13.27
N VAL A 169 5.35 -4.48 12.07
CA VAL A 169 4.21 -3.83 11.40
C VAL A 169 3.17 -4.84 10.87
N VAL A 170 3.62 -6.01 10.42
CA VAL A 170 2.78 -7.14 10.03
C VAL A 170 2.88 -8.21 11.11
N GLU A 171 1.77 -8.52 11.76
CA GLU A 171 1.75 -9.56 12.77
C GLU A 171 1.75 -10.95 12.11
N PHE A 172 2.85 -11.69 12.26
CA PHE A 172 2.95 -13.09 11.88
C PHE A 172 3.77 -13.86 12.92
N HIS A 173 3.46 -15.14 13.02
CA HIS A 173 4.04 -16.05 14.01
C HIS A 173 5.17 -16.86 13.39
N ASP A 174 5.00 -17.37 12.17
CA ASP A 174 6.05 -18.15 11.53
C ASP A 174 6.33 -17.57 10.14
N ALA A 175 7.58 -17.65 9.69
CA ALA A 175 7.98 -17.21 8.35
C ALA A 175 8.90 -18.24 7.72
N SER A 176 8.73 -18.46 6.42
CA SER A 176 9.53 -19.41 5.65
C SER A 176 9.86 -18.86 4.28
N LEU A 177 11.11 -19.03 3.85
CA LEU A 177 11.58 -18.70 2.51
C LEU A 177 11.97 -19.98 1.79
N LEU A 178 11.30 -20.28 0.69
CA LEU A 178 11.45 -21.51 -0.09
C LEU A 178 12.03 -21.16 -1.45
N ILE A 179 13.05 -21.90 -1.89
CA ILE A 179 13.64 -21.81 -3.22
C ILE A 179 13.17 -23.00 -4.03
N LEU A 180 12.56 -22.74 -5.17
CA LEU A 180 12.00 -23.74 -6.07
C LEU A 180 12.89 -23.94 -7.29
N ASN A 181 13.06 -25.19 -7.69
CA ASN A 181 13.61 -25.57 -8.98
C ASN A 181 12.61 -25.23 -10.11
N GLY A 182 13.08 -25.28 -11.37
CA GLY A 182 12.24 -25.00 -12.53
C GLY A 182 11.08 -25.97 -12.77
N ASP A 183 11.09 -27.12 -12.10
CA ASP A 183 9.99 -28.10 -12.08
C ASP A 183 9.00 -27.87 -10.92
N GLY A 184 9.20 -26.83 -10.11
CA GLY A 184 8.35 -26.51 -8.97
C GLY A 184 8.64 -27.32 -7.70
N THR A 185 9.71 -28.12 -7.69
CA THR A 185 10.16 -28.83 -6.48
C THR A 185 10.95 -27.90 -5.56
N VAL A 186 10.87 -28.10 -4.24
CA VAL A 186 11.62 -27.28 -3.28
C VAL A 186 13.09 -27.73 -3.26
N ALA A 187 13.98 -26.82 -3.61
CA ALA A 187 15.43 -27.04 -3.66
C ALA A 187 16.12 -26.72 -2.33
N GLU A 188 15.72 -25.61 -1.69
CA GLU A 188 16.29 -25.09 -0.45
C GLU A 188 15.18 -24.38 0.33
N GLY A 189 15.21 -24.41 1.66
CA GLY A 189 14.18 -23.79 2.48
C GLY A 189 14.70 -23.36 3.84
N TRP A 190 14.31 -22.17 4.26
CA TRP A 190 14.65 -21.60 5.56
C TRP A 190 13.38 -21.23 6.32
N HIS A 191 13.39 -21.41 7.64
CA HIS A 191 12.24 -21.19 8.51
C HIS A 191 12.65 -20.42 9.78
N CYS A 192 11.75 -19.57 10.29
CA CYS A 192 11.90 -18.92 11.58
C CYS A 192 10.56 -18.88 12.34
N PRO A 193 10.44 -19.60 13.46
CA PRO A 193 9.30 -19.46 14.36
C PRO A 193 9.45 -18.23 15.28
N LYS A 194 8.34 -17.60 15.66
CA LYS A 194 8.32 -16.38 16.53
C LYS A 194 8.93 -16.65 17.90
N GLU A 195 8.78 -17.86 18.44
CA GLU A 195 9.32 -18.25 19.74
C GLU A 195 10.86 -18.21 19.81
N GLN A 196 11.54 -18.40 18.67
CA GLN A 196 13.00 -18.58 18.66
C GLN A 196 13.81 -17.30 18.46
N ARG A 197 13.19 -16.11 18.53
CA ARG A 197 13.86 -14.79 18.49
C ARG A 197 14.99 -14.72 17.44
N ASP A 198 14.67 -15.08 16.20
CA ASP A 198 15.55 -14.99 15.01
C ASP A 198 16.58 -16.12 14.83
N ARG A 199 16.50 -17.23 15.56
CA ARG A 199 17.19 -18.46 15.13
C ARG A 199 16.52 -19.00 13.88
N LEU A 200 17.25 -18.99 12.78
CA LEU A 200 16.83 -19.51 11.48
C LEU A 200 17.20 -20.98 11.39
N GLU A 201 16.23 -21.81 11.04
CA GLU A 201 16.40 -23.24 10.85
C GLU A 201 16.37 -23.58 9.35
N HIS A 202 17.29 -24.43 8.91
CA HIS A 202 17.24 -24.99 7.58
C HIS A 202 16.18 -26.10 7.56
N LEU A 203 15.20 -25.98 6.65
CA LEU A 203 14.15 -26.97 6.51
C LEU A 203 14.74 -28.27 5.95
N LYS A 204 14.49 -29.40 6.63
CA LYS A 204 14.85 -30.72 6.12
C LYS A 204 13.82 -31.15 5.08
N ILE A 205 14.13 -30.92 3.81
CA ILE A 205 13.27 -31.32 2.70
C ILE A 205 13.46 -32.82 2.47
N ALA A 206 12.50 -33.62 2.91
CA ALA A 206 12.52 -35.07 2.71
C ALA A 206 11.96 -35.43 1.32
N GLU A 207 12.85 -35.91 0.43
CA GLU A 207 12.58 -36.42 -0.93
C GLU A 207 11.93 -35.41 -1.90
N PRO A 208 12.06 -35.59 -3.25
CA PRO A 208 11.52 -34.64 -4.21
C PRO A 208 9.98 -34.70 -4.18
N SER A 209 9.39 -33.82 -3.36
CA SER A 209 7.96 -33.65 -3.27
C SER A 209 7.40 -33.19 -4.63
N LEU A 210 6.28 -33.78 -5.04
CA LEU A 210 5.46 -33.41 -6.20
C LEU A 210 5.41 -31.88 -6.43
N PRO A 211 5.23 -31.41 -7.68
CA PRO A 211 5.12 -29.99 -8.00
C PRO A 211 4.05 -29.36 -7.11
N THR A 212 4.52 -28.56 -6.16
CA THR A 212 3.72 -28.00 -5.10
C THR A 212 2.77 -26.97 -5.67
N THR A 213 1.63 -26.74 -5.01
CA THR A 213 0.76 -25.57 -5.30
C THR A 213 1.54 -24.25 -5.31
N LEU A 214 2.71 -24.20 -4.66
CA LEU A 214 3.68 -23.11 -4.68
C LEU A 214 4.08 -22.68 -6.10
N ALA A 215 4.28 -23.62 -7.03
CA ALA A 215 4.71 -23.32 -8.39
C ALA A 215 3.62 -22.69 -9.27
N LYS A 216 2.35 -22.80 -8.84
CA LYS A 216 1.18 -22.24 -9.52
C LYS A 216 0.79 -20.85 -9.03
N LEU A 217 1.48 -20.33 -8.02
CA LEU A 217 1.21 -18.98 -7.51
C LEU A 217 1.53 -17.92 -8.58
N PRO A 218 0.68 -16.88 -8.71
CA PRO A 218 0.98 -15.70 -9.52
C PRO A 218 2.24 -14.99 -9.00
N GLU A 219 3.05 -14.46 -9.92
CA GLU A 219 4.26 -13.72 -9.56
C GLU A 219 3.92 -12.34 -9.01
N GLY A 220 4.56 -11.95 -7.90
CA GLY A 220 4.40 -10.62 -7.29
C GLY A 220 3.05 -10.37 -6.59
N GLU A 221 2.08 -11.25 -6.77
CA GLU A 221 0.77 -11.15 -6.11
C GLU A 221 0.77 -11.90 -4.77
N VAL A 222 0.15 -11.30 -3.75
CA VAL A 222 0.00 -11.92 -2.44
C VAL A 222 -1.20 -12.86 -2.46
N THR A 223 -0.95 -14.15 -2.22
CA THR A 223 -2.00 -15.19 -2.17
C THR A 223 -2.31 -15.56 -0.72
N LEU A 224 -3.58 -15.46 -0.33
CA LEU A 224 -4.08 -15.90 0.98
C LEU A 224 -4.50 -17.38 0.95
N PHE A 225 -4.20 -18.08 2.03
CA PHE A 225 -4.69 -19.44 2.27
C PHE A 225 -4.99 -19.66 3.75
N SER A 226 -5.81 -20.67 4.04
CA SER A 226 -6.29 -21.00 5.38
C SER A 226 -6.07 -22.49 5.65
N SER A 227 -5.74 -22.84 6.89
CA SER A 227 -5.58 -24.25 7.31
C SER A 227 -6.91 -25.00 7.32
N SER A 228 -8.05 -24.30 7.40
CA SER A 228 -9.39 -24.91 7.36
C SER A 228 -9.88 -25.28 5.95
N VAL A 229 -9.23 -24.77 4.91
CA VAL A 229 -9.64 -25.01 3.52
C VAL A 229 -8.89 -26.24 2.99
N ASN A 230 -9.53 -27.40 3.08
CA ASN A 230 -9.08 -28.66 2.47
C ASN A 230 -9.20 -28.60 0.93
N GLY A 231 -8.45 -27.71 0.29
CA GLY A 231 -8.17 -27.80 -1.15
C GLY A 231 -7.07 -28.84 -1.43
N PRO A 232 -6.83 -29.22 -2.69
CA PRO A 232 -5.80 -30.19 -3.10
C PRO A 232 -4.35 -29.67 -2.96
N GLY A 233 -4.05 -29.02 -1.83
CA GLY A 233 -2.75 -28.48 -1.43
C GLY A 233 -2.72 -28.02 0.04
N GLY A 234 -3.78 -28.22 0.83
CA GLY A 234 -3.85 -27.79 2.24
C GLY A 234 -2.77 -28.41 3.13
N GLY A 235 -2.37 -29.66 2.86
CA GLY A 235 -1.31 -30.36 3.59
C GLY A 235 0.12 -30.05 3.11
N ASP A 236 0.30 -29.34 1.99
CA ASP A 236 1.64 -29.03 1.48
C ASP A 236 2.32 -27.93 2.30
N TRP A 237 1.54 -26.99 2.84
CA TRP A 237 2.02 -25.83 3.59
C TRP A 237 2.45 -26.16 5.02
N GLU A 238 1.82 -27.16 5.64
CA GLU A 238 2.10 -27.58 7.01
C GLU A 238 3.55 -28.04 7.20
N ARG A 239 4.20 -28.54 6.14
CA ARG A 239 5.58 -29.03 6.17
C ARG A 239 6.61 -27.93 6.34
N PHE A 240 6.24 -26.68 6.10
CA PHE A 240 7.14 -25.53 6.16
C PHE A 240 6.93 -24.68 7.42
N THR A 241 6.17 -25.18 8.38
CA THR A 241 5.96 -24.55 9.68
C THR A 241 6.08 -25.58 10.81
N THR A 242 6.45 -25.11 11.98
CA THR A 242 6.63 -25.94 13.19
C THR A 242 5.38 -25.97 14.07
N HIS A 243 4.49 -24.99 13.91
CA HIS A 243 3.35 -24.79 14.78
C HIS A 243 2.03 -24.77 14.02
N PRO A 244 0.90 -25.12 14.68
CA PRO A 244 -0.43 -24.97 14.10
C PRO A 244 -0.68 -23.51 13.71
N TRP A 245 -1.27 -23.31 12.54
CA TRP A 245 -1.56 -22.00 11.97
C TRP A 245 -3.02 -21.95 11.50
N SER A 246 -3.58 -20.75 11.42
CA SER A 246 -4.96 -20.50 10.96
C SER A 246 -4.97 -19.90 9.56
N PHE A 247 -4.11 -18.89 9.34
CA PHE A 247 -4.01 -18.17 8.06
C PHE A 247 -2.57 -18.08 7.61
N GLY A 248 -2.36 -18.11 6.31
CA GLY A 248 -1.06 -17.90 5.69
C GLY A 248 -1.16 -17.02 4.45
N ILE A 249 -0.10 -16.29 4.19
CA ILE A 249 0.06 -15.51 2.96
C ILE A 249 1.38 -15.88 2.30
N ALA A 250 1.36 -15.98 0.98
CA ALA A 250 2.52 -16.29 0.17
C ALA A 250 2.70 -15.26 -0.95
N ILE A 251 3.96 -14.95 -1.24
CA ILE A 251 4.35 -14.14 -2.40
C ILE A 251 5.47 -14.86 -3.14
N ARG A 252 5.34 -14.95 -4.47
CA ARG A 252 6.29 -15.64 -5.35
C ARG A 252 7.15 -14.64 -6.10
N PHE A 253 8.43 -14.96 -6.22
CA PHE A 253 9.45 -14.21 -6.94
C PHE A 253 10.03 -15.07 -8.05
N SER A 254 10.15 -14.51 -9.26
CA SER A 254 10.96 -15.13 -10.31
C SER A 254 12.44 -14.87 -10.05
N LEU A 255 13.28 -15.89 -10.21
CA LEU A 255 14.74 -15.76 -10.10
C LEU A 255 15.33 -15.88 -11.51
N GLY A 256 16.04 -14.84 -11.95
CA GLY A 256 16.74 -14.85 -13.24
C GLY A 256 17.72 -16.01 -13.39
N GLN A 257 18.00 -16.41 -14.64
CA GLN A 257 18.92 -17.51 -14.93
C GLN A 257 20.35 -17.16 -14.50
N GLY A 258 20.95 -18.03 -13.67
CA GLY A 258 22.40 -18.00 -13.46
C GLY A 258 23.16 -18.28 -14.77
N PRO A 259 24.45 -17.88 -14.86
CA PRO A 259 25.22 -17.87 -16.12
C PRO A 259 25.55 -19.26 -16.73
N LYS A 260 25.03 -20.38 -16.19
CA LYS A 260 25.18 -21.71 -16.77
C LYS A 260 23.80 -22.35 -16.96
N GLY A 261 23.35 -22.41 -18.21
CA GLY A 261 22.03 -22.88 -18.65
C GLY A 261 21.69 -24.33 -18.28
N THR A 262 21.21 -24.54 -17.06
CA THR A 262 20.60 -25.81 -16.65
C THR A 262 19.17 -25.58 -16.18
N LYS A 263 18.22 -26.05 -17.02
CA LYS A 263 16.83 -26.44 -16.74
C LYS A 263 16.00 -25.51 -15.85
N GLY A 264 15.22 -24.65 -16.52
CA GLY A 264 14.02 -24.00 -15.99
C GLY A 264 14.27 -22.74 -15.16
N VAL A 265 13.30 -21.83 -15.18
CA VAL A 265 13.32 -20.59 -14.37
C VAL A 265 13.11 -20.99 -12.91
N ARG A 266 14.11 -20.75 -12.06
CA ARG A 266 13.97 -20.94 -10.60
C ARG A 266 13.04 -19.85 -10.06
N SER A 267 12.37 -20.16 -8.96
CA SER A 267 11.55 -19.16 -8.26
C SER A 267 11.75 -19.25 -6.77
N ALA A 268 11.43 -18.19 -6.04
CA ALA A 268 11.37 -18.20 -4.59
C ALA A 268 9.94 -17.94 -4.13
N VAL A 269 9.56 -18.48 -2.98
CA VAL A 269 8.28 -18.20 -2.34
C VAL A 269 8.55 -17.83 -0.89
N LEU A 270 8.12 -16.62 -0.52
CA LEU A 270 8.08 -16.20 0.88
C LEU A 270 6.69 -16.51 1.43
N VAL A 271 6.65 -17.12 2.61
CA VAL A 271 5.41 -17.51 3.28
C VAL A 271 5.40 -16.98 4.70
N LEU A 272 4.32 -16.32 5.10
CA LEU A 272 4.09 -15.83 6.46
C LEU A 272 2.84 -16.50 7.03
N TYR A 273 2.95 -17.04 8.23
CA TYR A 273 1.89 -17.76 8.92
C TYR A 273 1.41 -17.00 10.15
N ARG A 274 0.11 -17.02 10.39
CA ARG A 274 -0.54 -16.46 11.57
C ARG A 274 -1.37 -17.54 12.26
N ARG A 275 -1.21 -17.63 13.58
CA ARG A 275 -1.91 -18.64 14.41
C ARG A 275 -3.26 -18.16 14.90
N GLU A 276 -3.40 -16.85 15.08
CA GLU A 276 -4.64 -16.21 15.50
C GLU A 276 -5.78 -16.44 14.52
N LEU A 277 -7.01 -16.40 15.04
CA LEU A 277 -8.24 -16.54 14.26
C LEU A 277 -8.62 -15.26 13.49
N VAL A 278 -7.75 -14.25 13.49
CA VAL A 278 -7.93 -13.02 12.72
C VAL A 278 -7.09 -13.09 11.43
N PRO A 279 -7.72 -13.01 10.24
CA PRO A 279 -7.00 -13.08 8.97
C PRO A 279 -6.13 -11.84 8.75
N PHE A 280 -5.21 -11.92 7.78
CA PHE A 280 -4.45 -10.77 7.31
C PHE A 280 -5.41 -9.72 6.71
N VAL A 281 -5.18 -8.44 7.06
CA VAL A 281 -6.01 -7.30 6.63
C VAL A 281 -5.44 -6.66 5.37
N GLU A 282 -6.25 -5.93 4.61
CA GLU A 282 -5.87 -5.30 3.31
C GLU A 282 -4.52 -4.54 3.37
N ARG A 283 -4.28 -3.83 4.47
CA ARG A 283 -3.02 -3.13 4.76
C ARG A 283 -1.80 -4.06 4.74
N ASP A 284 -1.91 -5.27 5.27
CA ASP A 284 -0.80 -6.22 5.38
C ASP A 284 -0.38 -6.72 3.97
N TYR A 285 -1.34 -6.91 3.06
CA TYR A 285 -1.07 -7.25 1.66
C TYR A 285 -0.32 -6.11 0.96
N TRP A 286 -0.84 -4.89 1.08
CA TRP A 286 -0.23 -3.70 0.46
C TRP A 286 1.22 -3.49 0.92
N LEU A 287 1.48 -3.68 2.23
CA LEU A 287 2.84 -3.58 2.77
C LEU A 287 3.78 -4.63 2.18
N LEU A 288 3.30 -5.87 1.98
CA LEU A 288 4.11 -6.94 1.38
C LEU A 288 4.38 -6.71 -0.10
N GLU A 289 3.38 -6.25 -0.85
CA GLU A 289 3.55 -5.85 -2.25
C GLU A 289 4.59 -4.73 -2.40
N MET A 290 4.57 -3.73 -1.52
CA MET A 290 5.59 -2.67 -1.50
C MET A 290 7.01 -3.19 -1.22
N THR A 291 7.13 -4.31 -0.50
CA THR A 291 8.43 -4.95 -0.24
C THR A 291 8.91 -5.88 -1.34
N TYR A 292 8.07 -6.17 -2.34
CA TYR A 292 8.38 -7.09 -3.43
C TYR A 292 9.66 -6.68 -4.18
N GLY A 293 9.73 -5.43 -4.65
CA GLY A 293 10.87 -4.94 -5.44
C GLY A 293 12.22 -5.08 -4.73
N PRO A 294 12.38 -4.56 -3.51
CA PRO A 294 13.59 -4.76 -2.70
C PRO A 294 13.99 -6.22 -2.50
N LEU A 295 13.03 -7.10 -2.21
CA LEU A 295 13.29 -8.51 -1.99
C LEU A 295 13.66 -9.25 -3.27
N ALA A 296 12.99 -8.95 -4.39
CA ALA A 296 13.28 -9.52 -5.70
C ALA A 296 14.72 -9.23 -6.14
N LEU A 297 15.14 -7.96 -6.07
CA LEU A 297 16.50 -7.53 -6.40
C LEU A 297 17.56 -8.20 -5.52
N ALA A 298 17.26 -8.34 -4.22
CA ALA A 298 18.20 -8.96 -3.29
C ALA A 298 18.29 -10.48 -3.46
N LEU A 299 17.18 -11.13 -3.80
CA LEU A 299 17.16 -12.54 -4.20
C LEU A 299 18.02 -12.79 -5.45
N GLU A 300 17.89 -11.95 -6.48
CA GLU A 300 18.74 -12.04 -7.67
C GLU A 300 20.22 -11.84 -7.34
N LYS A 301 20.54 -10.86 -6.49
CA LYS A 301 21.90 -10.64 -6.00
C LYS A 301 22.47 -11.89 -5.31
N VAL A 302 21.71 -12.50 -4.40
CA VAL A 302 22.16 -13.72 -3.68
C VAL A 302 22.36 -14.88 -4.65
N VAL A 303 21.47 -15.05 -5.64
CA VAL A 303 21.64 -16.06 -6.71
C VAL A 303 22.95 -15.84 -7.46
N MET A 304 23.23 -14.59 -7.85
CA MET A 304 24.46 -14.21 -8.56
C MET A 304 25.71 -14.46 -7.71
N LEU A 305 25.70 -14.08 -6.43
CA LEU A 305 26.81 -14.32 -5.50
C LEU A 305 27.08 -15.81 -5.30
N LYS A 306 26.03 -16.63 -5.13
CA LYS A 306 26.18 -18.10 -5.06
C LYS A 306 26.78 -18.67 -6.36
N ALA A 307 26.33 -18.19 -7.52
CA ALA A 307 26.87 -18.62 -8.81
C ALA A 307 28.36 -18.26 -8.96
N ILE A 308 28.74 -17.02 -8.63
CA ILE A 308 30.14 -16.58 -8.62
C ILE A 308 30.97 -17.42 -7.64
N GLY A 309 30.45 -17.68 -6.44
CA GLY A 309 31.11 -18.53 -5.45
C GLY A 309 31.36 -19.95 -5.95
N SER A 310 30.37 -20.57 -6.62
CA SER A 310 30.55 -21.89 -7.24
C SER A 310 31.57 -21.88 -8.38
N ALA A 311 31.52 -20.87 -9.26
CA ALA A 311 32.48 -20.72 -10.34
C ALA A 311 33.89 -20.48 -9.78
N SER A 312 34.07 -19.62 -8.78
CA SER A 312 35.37 -19.38 -8.16
C SER A 312 35.97 -20.65 -7.54
N LYS A 313 35.15 -21.49 -6.89
CA LYS A 313 35.58 -22.80 -6.39
C LYS A 313 35.97 -23.76 -7.50
N GLU A 314 35.17 -23.82 -8.58
CA GLU A 314 35.46 -24.64 -9.77
C GLU A 314 36.79 -24.20 -10.41
N TRP A 315 37.02 -22.90 -10.56
CA TRP A 315 38.27 -22.36 -11.09
C TRP A 315 39.45 -22.68 -10.19
N ARG A 316 39.35 -22.43 -8.87
CA ARG A 316 40.41 -22.81 -7.93
C ARG A 316 40.72 -24.30 -7.99
N SER A 317 39.70 -25.16 -8.05
CA SER A 317 39.88 -26.61 -8.19
C SER A 317 40.54 -27.01 -9.51
N THR A 318 40.22 -26.35 -10.63
CA THR A 318 40.86 -26.62 -11.92
C THR A 318 42.32 -26.18 -11.91
N PHE A 319 42.65 -25.06 -11.26
CA PHE A 319 44.02 -24.56 -11.13
C PHE A 319 44.85 -25.33 -10.10
N ASP A 320 44.24 -25.82 -9.00
CA ASP A 320 44.91 -26.70 -8.04
C ASP A 320 45.24 -28.08 -8.66
N GLY A 321 44.52 -28.49 -9.71
CA GLY A 321 44.85 -29.66 -10.53
C GLY A 321 46.02 -29.46 -11.49
N ILE A 322 46.48 -28.22 -11.69
CA ILE A 322 47.71 -27.88 -12.45
C ILE A 322 48.86 -27.80 -11.45
N SER A 323 49.22 -28.93 -10.83
CA SER A 323 50.31 -28.97 -9.84
C SER A 323 51.70 -29.03 -10.47
N GLU A 324 51.81 -29.32 -11.77
CA GLU A 324 53.09 -29.30 -12.49
C GLU A 324 52.87 -28.73 -13.91
N PRO A 325 53.31 -27.50 -14.21
CA PRO A 325 53.45 -27.09 -15.60
C PRO A 325 54.52 -27.98 -16.25
N LEU A 326 54.12 -28.92 -17.10
CA LEU A 326 55.02 -29.60 -18.02
C LEU A 326 55.51 -28.58 -19.05
N THR A 327 56.66 -27.96 -18.78
CA THR A 327 57.36 -27.15 -19.78
C THR A 327 57.96 -28.09 -20.81
N VAL A 328 57.30 -28.27 -21.96
CA VAL A 328 57.88 -29.01 -23.09
C VAL A 328 58.81 -28.05 -23.83
N ILE A 329 60.11 -28.21 -23.59
CA ILE A 329 61.15 -27.48 -24.33
C ILE A 329 61.46 -28.33 -25.57
N ASP A 330 61.13 -27.82 -26.76
CA ASP A 330 61.61 -28.41 -28.02
C ASP A 330 63.15 -28.36 -28.05
N SER A 331 63.78 -29.27 -28.79
CA SER A 331 65.21 -29.28 -29.15
C SER A 331 65.78 -27.93 -29.59
N SER A 332 64.92 -26.99 -30.00
CA SER A 332 65.22 -25.61 -30.36
C SER A 332 65.26 -24.61 -29.19
N TYR A 333 65.07 -25.04 -27.93
CA TYR A 333 64.99 -24.19 -26.74
C TYR A 333 63.88 -23.12 -26.77
N GLN A 334 62.77 -23.39 -27.45
CA GLN A 334 61.57 -22.54 -27.37
C GLN A 334 60.56 -23.14 -26.38
N ILE A 335 59.98 -22.28 -25.55
CA ILE A 335 58.85 -22.62 -24.67
C ILE A 335 57.60 -22.63 -25.55
N VAL A 336 56.95 -23.78 -25.71
CA VAL A 336 55.67 -23.92 -26.43
C VAL A 336 54.51 -23.96 -25.44
#